data_AF-A0A957GH21-F1
#
_entry.id   AF-A0A957GH21-F1
#
_cell.length_a   1.000
_cell.length_b   1.000
_cell.length_c   1.000
_cell.angle_alpha   90.00
_cell.angle_beta   90.00
_cell.angle_gamma   90.00
#
_symmetry.space_group_name_H-M   'P 1'
#
loop_
_entity.id
_entity.type
_entity.pdbx_description
1 polymer ?
#
loop_
_entity_poly.entity_id
_entity_poly.type
_entity_poly.pdbx_seq_one_letter_code
_entity_poly.pdbx_strand_id
1 'polypeptide(L)'
;MATPDYPSRIQRMLVEAELLADAYMGQPDATALCFDILAEIPDHDAATRLIYRAFCNPDLIRENRKALQRLIDEWDDRPWQQRRRLALSFHYMSRWPGQHREYGGVKVKPNDVAEMLEEGKGQLLQDYLLGQTKGSEVAWPIFQAAIGRTSDPALAMLWVAELYADQGFFAESVEVLEDLLAQFPNDSLARRLWAEVRWWRDNQQRIPWIPPARRENGRLYRRMMADIDPNLADADPLHDHMPPDPTHLPADFALPDSLPETLVEEITAVLNTLPPTEAPPTDGPVNWHYLDLLESGDIDTSQFPAWAQYMLLDIDNPRQEMFLKRYLLEYLSNKQRDEEE
;
A
#
# COMPACT_ATOMS: atom_id res chain seq x y z
N MET A 1 -22.14 -22.61 -19.17
CA MET A 1 -21.48 -23.18 -17.97
C MET A 1 -22.57 -23.40 -16.94
N ALA A 2 -22.67 -24.58 -16.34
CA ALA A 2 -23.69 -24.86 -15.33
C ALA A 2 -23.42 -23.97 -14.10
N THR A 3 -24.41 -23.19 -13.66
CA THR A 3 -24.35 -22.46 -12.41
C THR A 3 -24.28 -23.47 -11.27
N PRO A 4 -23.29 -23.38 -10.36
CA PRO A 4 -23.25 -24.25 -9.18
C PRO A 4 -24.54 -24.07 -8.39
N ASP A 5 -25.12 -25.16 -7.89
CA ASP A 5 -26.36 -25.13 -7.12
C ASP A 5 -26.10 -24.66 -5.69
N TYR A 6 -25.94 -23.34 -5.54
CA TYR A 6 -25.77 -22.70 -4.24
C TYR A 6 -27.12 -22.61 -3.50
N PRO A 7 -27.10 -22.57 -2.15
CA PRO A 7 -28.31 -22.31 -1.37
C PRO A 7 -29.04 -21.05 -1.88
N SER A 8 -30.38 -21.09 -1.93
CA SER A 8 -31.21 -20.00 -2.44
C SER A 8 -31.00 -18.64 -1.74
N ARG A 9 -30.48 -18.65 -0.51
CA ARG A 9 -30.04 -17.44 0.19
C ARG A 9 -28.81 -16.82 -0.46
N ILE A 10 -27.77 -17.61 -0.77
CA ILE A 10 -26.53 -17.14 -1.42
C ILE A 10 -26.82 -16.58 -2.80
N GLN A 11 -27.68 -17.25 -3.57
CA GLN A 11 -28.10 -16.76 -4.89
C GLN A 11 -28.80 -15.39 -4.80
N ARG A 12 -29.68 -15.19 -3.81
CA ARG A 12 -30.33 -13.89 -3.59
C ARG A 12 -29.32 -12.80 -3.19
N MET A 13 -28.38 -13.13 -2.31
CA MET A 13 -27.32 -12.19 -1.90
C MET A 13 -26.43 -11.79 -3.08
N LEU A 14 -26.11 -12.72 -3.99
CA LEU A 14 -25.35 -12.40 -5.20
C LEU A 14 -26.13 -11.46 -6.12
N VAL A 15 -27.41 -11.72 -6.37
CA VAL A 15 -28.24 -10.84 -7.21
C VAL A 15 -28.35 -9.45 -6.60
N GLU A 16 -28.52 -9.36 -5.28
CA GLU A 16 -28.55 -8.08 -4.56
C GLU A 16 -27.20 -7.35 -4.66
N ALA A 17 -26.09 -8.06 -4.47
CA ALA A 17 -24.75 -7.49 -4.63
C ALA A 17 -24.50 -7.00 -6.06
N GLU A 18 -24.99 -7.70 -7.08
CA GLU A 18 -24.89 -7.26 -8.49
C GLU A 18 -25.66 -5.96 -8.73
N LEU A 19 -26.89 -5.85 -8.21
CA LEU A 19 -27.69 -4.63 -8.30
C LEU A 19 -27.01 -3.44 -7.60
N LEU A 20 -26.42 -3.67 -6.43
CA LEU A 20 -25.68 -2.64 -5.70
C LEU A 20 -24.38 -2.25 -6.39
N ALA A 21 -23.65 -3.19 -6.98
CA ALA A 21 -22.40 -2.91 -7.68
C ALA A 21 -22.60 -1.97 -8.87
N ASP A 22 -23.77 -2.03 -9.51
CA ASP A 22 -24.16 -1.16 -10.63
C ASP A 22 -24.87 0.12 -10.18
N ALA A 23 -25.23 0.24 -8.90
CA ALA A 23 -25.80 1.45 -8.34
C ALA A 23 -24.74 2.54 -8.11
N TYR A 24 -25.16 3.81 -8.21
CA TYR A 24 -24.31 4.93 -7.85
C TYR A 24 -23.88 4.82 -6.37
N MET A 25 -22.57 4.78 -6.12
CA MET A 25 -21.96 4.63 -4.79
C MET A 25 -22.32 3.34 -4.03
N GLY A 26 -22.92 2.34 -4.68
CA GLY A 26 -23.31 1.07 -4.03
C GLY A 26 -22.20 0.04 -3.89
N GLN A 27 -20.99 0.31 -4.40
CA GLN A 27 -19.88 -0.64 -4.46
C GLN A 27 -19.42 -1.13 -3.09
N PRO A 28 -19.26 -0.29 -2.05
CA PRO A 28 -18.90 -0.77 -0.71
C PRO A 28 -19.92 -1.78 -0.17
N ASP A 29 -21.23 -1.51 -0.33
CA ASP A 29 -22.30 -2.37 0.17
C ASP A 29 -22.42 -3.66 -0.66
N ALA A 30 -22.20 -3.59 -1.97
CA ALA A 30 -22.07 -4.77 -2.83
C ALA A 30 -20.93 -5.69 -2.38
N THR A 31 -19.76 -5.11 -2.08
CA THR A 31 -18.61 -5.87 -1.61
C THR A 31 -18.85 -6.45 -0.22
N ALA A 32 -19.60 -5.74 0.64
CA ALA A 32 -20.00 -6.21 1.96
C ALA A 32 -20.79 -7.52 1.89
N LEU A 33 -21.79 -7.59 1.00
CA LEU A 33 -22.56 -8.81 0.74
C LEU A 33 -21.71 -9.93 0.16
N CYS A 34 -20.76 -9.60 -0.72
CA CYS A 34 -19.83 -10.59 -1.25
C CYS A 34 -18.95 -11.20 -0.16
N PHE A 35 -18.47 -10.39 0.78
CA PHE A 35 -17.71 -10.90 1.91
C PHE A 35 -18.58 -11.69 2.90
N ASP A 36 -19.89 -11.40 3.03
CA ASP A 36 -20.82 -12.27 3.77
C ASP A 36 -20.94 -13.65 3.09
N ILE A 37 -20.95 -13.68 1.76
CA ILE A 37 -20.92 -14.94 1.00
C ILE A 37 -19.60 -15.66 1.21
N LEU A 38 -18.46 -14.97 1.15
CA LEU A 38 -17.13 -15.56 1.37
C LEU A 38 -16.94 -16.05 2.82
N ALA A 39 -17.63 -15.44 3.78
CA ALA A 39 -17.68 -15.93 5.16
C ALA A 39 -18.30 -17.33 5.23
N GLU A 40 -19.36 -17.59 4.45
CA GLU A 40 -20.02 -18.91 4.39
C GLU A 40 -19.33 -19.89 3.43
N ILE A 41 -18.82 -19.39 2.29
CA ILE A 41 -18.20 -20.17 1.20
C ILE A 41 -16.90 -19.45 0.78
N PRO A 42 -15.75 -19.77 1.40
CA PRO A 42 -14.52 -18.98 1.27
C PRO A 42 -13.95 -18.85 -0.14
N ASP A 43 -14.16 -19.86 -0.97
CA ASP A 43 -13.63 -19.90 -2.34
C ASP A 43 -14.77 -19.68 -3.37
N HIS A 44 -15.76 -18.84 -3.03
CA HIS A 44 -16.87 -18.54 -3.92
C HIS A 44 -16.47 -17.60 -5.06
N ASP A 45 -16.08 -18.19 -6.18
CA ASP A 45 -15.67 -17.55 -7.43
C ASP A 45 -16.48 -16.31 -7.87
N ALA A 46 -17.82 -16.40 -7.89
CA ALA A 46 -18.64 -15.29 -8.37
C ALA A 46 -18.58 -14.07 -7.44
N ALA A 47 -18.60 -14.28 -6.12
CA ALA A 47 -18.45 -13.22 -5.13
C ALA A 47 -17.07 -12.57 -5.24
N THR A 48 -15.99 -13.36 -5.37
CA THR A 48 -14.62 -12.85 -5.58
C THR A 48 -14.52 -11.99 -6.84
N ARG A 49 -15.11 -12.43 -7.96
CA ARG A 49 -15.15 -11.65 -9.21
C ARG A 49 -15.97 -10.38 -9.08
N LEU A 50 -17.08 -10.42 -8.36
CA LEU A 50 -17.94 -9.26 -8.15
C LEU A 50 -17.27 -8.20 -7.28
N ILE A 51 -16.52 -8.60 -6.23
CA ILE A 51 -15.68 -7.67 -5.46
C ILE A 51 -14.68 -6.98 -6.37
N TYR A 52 -13.97 -7.74 -7.21
CA TYR A 52 -13.01 -7.15 -8.16
C TYR A 52 -13.68 -6.18 -9.14
N ARG A 53 -14.83 -6.56 -9.72
CA ARG A 53 -15.62 -5.69 -10.59
C ARG A 53 -16.03 -4.39 -9.89
N ALA A 54 -16.50 -4.49 -8.64
CA ALA A 54 -16.88 -3.32 -7.84
C ALA A 54 -15.66 -2.41 -7.56
N PHE A 55 -14.50 -3.00 -7.26
CA PHE A 55 -13.25 -2.26 -7.03
C PHE A 55 -12.69 -1.62 -8.31
N CYS A 56 -13.01 -2.16 -9.48
CA CYS A 56 -12.68 -1.57 -10.78
C CYS A 56 -13.65 -0.49 -11.24
N ASN A 57 -14.64 -0.09 -10.42
CA ASN A 57 -15.53 1.01 -10.79
C ASN A 57 -14.76 2.34 -10.87
N PRO A 58 -14.82 3.09 -11.99
CA PRO A 58 -14.05 4.32 -12.18
C PRO A 58 -14.30 5.41 -11.13
N ASP A 59 -15.54 5.56 -10.67
CA ASP A 59 -15.89 6.57 -9.66
C ASP A 59 -15.35 6.18 -8.30
N LEU A 60 -15.45 4.90 -7.93
CA LEU A 60 -14.88 4.38 -6.69
C LEU A 60 -13.35 4.55 -6.66
N ILE A 61 -12.67 4.29 -7.78
CA ILE A 61 -11.23 4.49 -7.93
C ILE A 61 -10.89 5.96 -7.69
N ARG A 62 -11.59 6.88 -8.36
CA ARG A 62 -11.35 8.32 -8.25
C ARG A 62 -11.53 8.82 -6.81
N GLU A 63 -12.62 8.43 -6.16
CA GLU A 63 -12.90 8.86 -4.78
C GLU A 63 -11.89 8.27 -3.78
N ASN A 64 -11.52 7.00 -3.90
CA ASN A 64 -10.50 6.41 -3.04
C ASN A 64 -9.13 7.06 -3.25
N ARG A 65 -8.70 7.30 -4.50
CA ARG A 65 -7.45 8.02 -4.79
C ARG A 65 -7.45 9.41 -4.16
N LYS A 66 -8.52 10.18 -4.36
CA LYS A 66 -8.67 11.52 -3.79
C LYS A 66 -8.65 11.51 -2.26
N ALA A 67 -9.29 10.53 -1.62
CA ALA A 67 -9.28 10.39 -0.18
C ALA A 67 -7.88 10.05 0.36
N LEU A 68 -7.17 9.11 -0.29
CA LEU A 68 -5.83 8.68 0.09
C LEU A 68 -4.79 9.79 -0.11
N GLN A 69 -4.82 10.50 -1.23
CA GLN A 69 -3.88 11.59 -1.56
C GLN A 69 -3.87 12.73 -0.53
N ARG A 70 -4.98 12.93 0.19
CA ARG A 70 -5.06 13.93 1.28
C ARG A 70 -4.23 13.56 2.50
N LEU A 71 -3.91 12.29 2.67
CA LEU A 71 -3.28 11.74 3.87
C LEU A 71 -1.89 11.16 3.58
N ILE A 72 -1.65 10.71 2.35
CA ILE A 72 -0.45 10.00 1.93
C ILE A 72 -0.04 10.48 0.55
N ASP A 73 1.26 10.69 0.37
CA ASP A 73 1.85 10.87 -0.96
C ASP A 73 1.70 9.58 -1.78
N GLU A 74 0.96 9.65 -2.88
CA GLU A 74 0.67 8.51 -3.74
C GLU A 74 1.93 7.91 -4.39
N TRP A 75 2.99 8.70 -4.53
CA TRP A 75 4.26 8.30 -5.16
C TRP A 75 5.32 7.85 -4.16
N ASP A 76 5.01 7.86 -2.87
CA ASP A 76 5.92 7.36 -1.85
C ASP A 76 5.88 5.82 -1.80
N ASP A 77 6.90 5.21 -2.42
CA ASP A 77 7.03 3.76 -2.58
C ASP A 77 7.62 3.05 -1.36
N ARG A 78 7.83 3.76 -0.24
CA ARG A 78 8.32 3.13 0.98
C ARG A 78 7.33 2.05 1.45
N PRO A 79 7.80 0.85 1.87
CA PRO A 79 6.91 -0.26 2.23
C PRO A 79 5.84 0.07 3.27
N TRP A 80 6.14 0.97 4.20
CA TRP A 80 5.17 1.41 5.19
C TRP A 80 4.08 2.31 4.61
N GLN A 81 4.36 3.12 3.59
CA GLN A 81 3.34 3.93 2.91
C GLN A 81 2.39 3.07 2.11
N GLN A 82 2.89 2.02 1.47
CA GLN A 82 2.05 1.00 0.84
C GLN A 82 1.07 0.41 1.84
N ARG A 83 1.56 0.04 3.03
CA ARG A 83 0.74 -0.49 4.12
C ARG A 83 -0.28 0.53 4.60
N ARG A 84 0.10 1.81 4.75
CA ARG A 84 -0.84 2.88 5.12
C ARG A 84 -1.94 3.08 4.07
N ARG A 85 -1.60 3.03 2.78
CA ARG A 85 -2.58 3.10 1.68
C ARG A 85 -3.58 1.94 1.76
N LEU A 86 -3.08 0.73 2.01
CA LEU A 86 -3.91 -0.46 2.20
C LEU A 86 -4.82 -0.33 3.44
N ALA A 87 -4.27 0.11 4.57
CA ALA A 87 -5.00 0.32 5.82
C ALA A 87 -6.15 1.33 5.67
N LEU A 88 -5.87 2.51 5.09
CA LEU A 88 -6.89 3.53 4.85
C LEU A 88 -7.93 3.08 3.83
N SER A 89 -7.49 2.40 2.76
CA SER A 89 -8.42 1.84 1.76
C SER A 89 -9.36 0.82 2.39
N PHE A 90 -8.82 -0.08 3.22
CA PHE A 90 -9.61 -1.03 3.99
C PHE A 90 -10.61 -0.32 4.88
N HIS A 91 -10.19 0.73 5.61
CA HIS A 91 -11.09 1.51 6.46
C HIS A 91 -12.23 2.19 5.69
N TYR A 92 -11.96 2.76 4.50
CA TYR A 92 -12.99 3.40 3.69
C TYR A 92 -13.98 2.41 3.06
N MET A 93 -13.51 1.21 2.72
CA MET A 93 -14.29 0.21 2.01
C MET A 93 -15.01 -0.77 2.93
N SER A 94 -14.45 -1.03 4.10
CA SER A 94 -14.98 -2.06 4.98
C SER A 94 -16.35 -1.67 5.51
N ARG A 95 -17.26 -2.63 5.46
CA ARG A 95 -18.61 -2.58 6.06
C ARG A 95 -18.75 -3.67 7.12
N TRP A 96 -17.63 -4.07 7.73
CA TRP A 96 -17.66 -5.10 8.74
C TRP A 96 -18.52 -4.62 9.95
N PRO A 97 -19.59 -5.36 10.31
CA PRO A 97 -20.55 -4.91 11.33
C PRO A 97 -19.95 -4.76 12.73
N GLY A 98 -18.78 -5.35 12.98
CA GLY A 98 -18.06 -5.20 14.23
C GLY A 98 -17.52 -3.78 14.46
N GLN A 99 -17.35 -2.96 13.42
CA GLN A 99 -16.96 -1.54 13.55
C GLN A 99 -17.96 -0.74 14.40
N HIS A 100 -19.23 -1.13 14.42
CA HIS A 100 -20.27 -0.48 15.23
C HIS A 100 -20.32 -0.95 16.68
N ARG A 101 -19.39 -1.81 17.12
CA ARG A 101 -19.26 -2.16 18.55
C ARG A 101 -18.74 -1.00 19.39
N GLU A 102 -18.31 0.09 18.78
CA GLU A 102 -17.86 1.29 19.49
C GLU A 102 -19.02 1.98 20.23
N TYR A 103 -18.92 2.09 21.56
CA TYR A 103 -19.80 2.97 22.34
C TYR A 103 -19.03 4.26 22.66
N GLY A 104 -19.45 5.38 22.07
CA GLY A 104 -18.79 6.68 22.28
C GLY A 104 -17.36 6.77 21.71
N GLY A 105 -17.04 6.00 20.66
CA GLY A 105 -15.72 5.99 20.02
C GLY A 105 -14.67 5.12 20.72
N VAL A 106 -15.07 4.28 21.69
CA VAL A 106 -14.18 3.32 22.34
C VAL A 106 -14.52 1.90 21.87
N LYS A 107 -13.57 1.25 21.21
CA LYS A 107 -13.68 -0.17 20.81
C LYS A 107 -13.85 -1.06 22.04
N VAL A 108 -14.85 -1.93 22.00
CA VAL A 108 -15.12 -2.90 23.07
C VAL A 108 -13.98 -3.91 23.11
N LYS A 109 -13.31 -3.98 24.26
CA LYS A 109 -12.22 -4.91 24.57
C LYS A 109 -12.40 -5.47 25.98
N PRO A 110 -11.77 -6.59 26.35
CA PRO A 110 -11.87 -7.12 27.69
C PRO A 110 -11.25 -6.15 28.72
N ASN A 111 -12.02 -5.83 29.76
CA ASN A 111 -11.60 -4.86 30.77
C ASN A 111 -10.46 -5.37 31.67
N ASP A 112 -10.38 -6.69 31.87
CA ASP A 112 -9.41 -7.33 32.76
C ASP A 112 -7.97 -7.30 32.23
N VAL A 113 -7.79 -7.17 30.90
CA VAL A 113 -6.48 -7.04 30.24
C VAL A 113 -6.36 -5.78 29.39
N ALA A 114 -7.25 -4.80 29.61
CA ALA A 114 -7.35 -3.59 28.81
C ALA A 114 -6.04 -2.78 28.71
N GLU A 115 -5.25 -2.76 29.79
CA GLU A 115 -3.95 -2.07 29.83
C GLU A 115 -2.92 -2.77 28.93
N MET A 116 -2.82 -4.10 29.00
CA MET A 116 -1.91 -4.88 28.15
C MET A 116 -2.27 -4.74 26.67
N LEU A 117 -3.58 -4.71 26.35
CA LEU A 117 -4.05 -4.51 24.98
C LEU A 117 -3.69 -3.11 24.45
N GLU A 118 -3.82 -2.06 25.26
CA GLU A 118 -3.37 -0.71 24.84
C GLU A 118 -1.85 -0.62 24.74
N GLU A 119 -1.10 -1.32 25.59
CA GLU A 119 0.36 -1.36 25.49
C GLU A 119 0.81 -2.00 24.17
N GLY A 120 0.24 -3.16 23.81
CA GLY A 120 0.52 -3.81 22.53
C GLY A 120 0.09 -2.95 21.34
N LYS A 121 -1.05 -2.27 21.43
CA LYS A 121 -1.48 -1.29 20.42
C LYS A 121 -0.55 -0.09 20.30
N GLY A 122 -0.02 0.40 21.43
CA GLY A 122 0.97 1.47 21.45
C GLY A 122 2.22 1.09 20.66
N GLN A 123 2.72 -0.14 20.84
CA GLN A 123 3.83 -0.67 20.05
C GLN A 123 3.48 -0.73 18.57
N LEU A 124 2.34 -1.33 18.23
CA LEU A 124 1.91 -1.46 16.83
C LEU A 124 1.76 -0.09 16.14
N LEU A 125 1.19 0.89 16.84
CA LEU A 125 1.05 2.27 16.37
C LEU A 125 2.40 2.96 16.21
N GLN A 126 3.33 2.77 17.14
CA GLN A 126 4.68 3.32 17.03
C GLN A 126 5.34 2.82 15.74
N ASP A 127 5.18 1.55 15.41
CA ASP A 127 5.75 0.99 14.18
C ASP A 127 5.02 1.41 12.92
N TYR A 128 3.69 1.53 12.98
CA TYR A 128 2.88 2.11 11.90
C TYR A 128 3.31 3.55 11.59
N LEU A 129 3.57 4.36 12.62
CA LEU A 129 3.96 5.77 12.51
C LEU A 129 5.42 5.95 12.09
N LEU A 130 6.32 5.13 12.61
CA LEU A 130 7.76 5.18 12.30
C LEU A 130 8.14 4.38 11.05
N GLY A 131 7.19 3.65 10.47
CA GLY A 131 7.38 2.89 9.24
C GLY A 131 8.24 1.64 9.42
N GLN A 132 8.34 1.12 10.64
CA GLN A 132 9.10 -0.09 10.94
C GLN A 132 8.35 -1.32 10.42
N THR A 133 9.11 -2.34 10.00
CA THR A 133 8.56 -3.59 9.48
C THR A 133 8.32 -4.64 10.56
N LYS A 134 9.02 -4.55 11.69
CA LYS A 134 9.00 -5.58 12.75
C LYS A 134 7.97 -5.33 13.85
N GLY A 135 7.14 -4.31 13.70
CA GLY A 135 6.28 -3.89 14.79
C GLY A 135 5.19 -4.85 15.19
N SER A 136 4.65 -5.56 14.21
CA SER A 136 3.73 -6.66 14.46
C SER A 136 4.37 -7.75 15.32
N GLU A 137 5.65 -8.04 15.12
CA GLU A 137 6.42 -9.03 15.88
C GLU A 137 6.67 -8.59 17.33
N VAL A 138 6.87 -7.29 17.57
CA VAL A 138 7.14 -6.74 18.92
C VAL A 138 5.85 -6.63 19.74
N ALA A 139 4.73 -6.29 19.10
CA ALA A 139 3.42 -6.21 19.76
C ALA A 139 2.87 -7.60 20.12
N TRP A 140 3.20 -8.63 19.34
CA TRP A 140 2.59 -9.95 19.47
C TRP A 140 2.76 -10.63 20.85
N PRO A 141 3.96 -10.67 21.48
CA PRO A 141 4.12 -11.23 22.82
C PRO A 141 3.23 -10.58 23.89
N ILE A 142 2.96 -9.28 23.75
CA ILE A 142 2.09 -8.53 24.67
C ILE A 142 0.64 -9.00 24.48
N PHE A 143 0.19 -9.13 23.23
CA PHE A 143 -1.14 -9.65 22.92
C PHE A 143 -1.33 -11.09 23.36
N GLN A 144 -0.35 -11.97 23.15
CA GLN A 144 -0.41 -13.35 23.64
C GLN A 144 -0.53 -13.42 25.17
N ALA A 145 0.23 -12.57 25.89
CA ALA A 145 0.12 -12.49 27.34
C ALA A 145 -1.25 -11.99 27.80
N ALA A 146 -1.86 -11.04 27.08
CA ALA A 146 -3.21 -10.55 27.36
C ALA A 146 -4.26 -11.64 27.11
N ILE A 147 -4.20 -12.32 25.95
CA ILE A 147 -5.12 -13.41 25.57
C ILE A 147 -5.06 -14.55 26.58
N GLY A 148 -3.87 -14.91 27.07
CA GLY A 148 -3.71 -15.98 28.06
C GLY A 148 -4.18 -15.63 29.48
N ARG A 149 -4.44 -14.35 29.77
CA ARG A 149 -4.82 -13.87 31.12
C ARG A 149 -6.27 -13.42 31.22
N THR A 150 -6.92 -13.14 30.10
CA THR A 150 -8.30 -12.65 30.09
C THR A 150 -9.31 -13.76 30.35
N SER A 151 -10.42 -13.37 30.95
CA SER A 151 -11.65 -14.15 31.09
C SER A 151 -12.47 -14.23 29.79
N ASP A 152 -12.19 -13.36 28.81
CA ASP A 152 -12.84 -13.35 27.49
C ASP A 152 -11.81 -13.36 26.34
N PRO A 153 -11.18 -14.52 26.06
CA PRO A 153 -10.15 -14.63 25.03
C PRO A 153 -10.71 -14.42 23.61
N ALA A 154 -11.97 -14.76 23.35
CA ALA A 154 -12.59 -14.55 22.05
C ALA A 154 -12.66 -13.05 21.71
N LEU A 155 -13.09 -12.23 22.65
CA LEU A 155 -13.13 -10.78 22.48
C LEU A 155 -11.73 -10.17 22.36
N ALA A 156 -10.75 -10.64 23.15
CA ALA A 156 -9.36 -10.19 23.03
C ALA A 156 -8.79 -10.48 21.63
N MET A 157 -8.94 -11.71 21.14
CA MET A 157 -8.43 -12.12 19.83
C MET A 157 -9.10 -11.35 18.69
N LEU A 158 -10.43 -11.15 18.76
CA LEU A 158 -11.15 -10.38 17.76
C LEU A 158 -10.67 -8.92 17.73
N TRP A 159 -10.46 -8.31 18.90
CA TRP A 159 -9.94 -6.95 19.02
C TRP A 159 -8.52 -6.82 18.45
N VAL A 160 -7.64 -7.79 18.74
CA VAL A 160 -6.27 -7.82 18.21
C VAL A 160 -6.27 -7.99 16.68
N ALA A 161 -7.10 -8.89 16.16
CA ALA A 161 -7.25 -9.10 14.72
C ALA A 161 -7.73 -7.85 13.99
N GLU A 162 -8.75 -7.19 14.53
CA GLU A 162 -9.26 -5.91 14.01
C GLU A 162 -8.16 -4.84 14.00
N LEU A 163 -7.41 -4.74 15.10
CA LEU A 163 -6.31 -3.78 15.21
C LEU A 163 -5.21 -4.01 14.14
N TYR A 164 -4.84 -5.26 13.87
CA TYR A 164 -3.90 -5.58 12.80
C TYR A 164 -4.48 -5.22 11.41
N ALA A 165 -5.76 -5.52 11.16
CA ALA A 165 -6.41 -5.19 9.89
C ALA A 165 -6.47 -3.66 9.67
N ASP A 166 -6.83 -2.90 10.69
CA ASP A 166 -6.89 -1.43 10.65
C ASP A 166 -5.54 -0.77 10.38
N GLN A 167 -4.44 -1.48 10.62
CA GLN A 167 -3.08 -1.01 10.35
C GLN A 167 -2.46 -1.63 9.09
N GLY A 168 -3.24 -2.39 8.32
CA GLY A 168 -2.81 -3.02 7.06
C GLY A 168 -1.93 -4.25 7.24
N PHE A 169 -1.84 -4.81 8.45
CA PHE A 169 -1.17 -6.08 8.75
C PHE A 169 -2.13 -7.25 8.51
N PHE A 170 -2.55 -7.42 7.26
CA PHE A 170 -3.60 -8.38 6.93
C PHE A 170 -3.17 -9.84 7.12
N ALA A 171 -1.88 -10.16 7.00
CA ALA A 171 -1.39 -11.52 7.23
C ALA A 171 -1.54 -11.90 8.70
N GLU A 172 -1.04 -11.05 9.60
CA GLU A 172 -1.12 -11.25 11.05
C GLU A 172 -2.57 -11.23 11.54
N SER A 173 -3.42 -10.36 10.97
CA SER A 173 -4.85 -10.35 11.28
C SER A 173 -5.53 -11.68 10.89
N VAL A 174 -5.20 -12.25 9.72
CA VAL A 174 -5.76 -13.54 9.31
C VAL A 174 -5.31 -14.66 10.24
N GLU A 175 -4.03 -14.70 10.63
CA GLU A 175 -3.51 -15.71 11.56
C GLU A 175 -4.27 -15.69 12.90
N VAL A 176 -4.47 -14.50 13.49
CA VAL A 176 -5.23 -14.36 14.73
C VAL A 176 -6.70 -14.79 14.56
N LEU A 177 -7.31 -14.49 13.41
CA LEU A 177 -8.69 -14.88 13.13
C LEU A 177 -8.84 -16.38 12.87
N GLU A 178 -7.86 -17.02 12.25
CA GLU A 178 -7.82 -18.47 12.07
C GLU A 178 -7.70 -19.17 13.43
N ASP A 179 -6.82 -18.69 14.31
CA ASP A 179 -6.70 -19.19 15.68
C ASP A 179 -7.99 -18.97 16.48
N LEU A 180 -8.65 -17.82 16.31
CA LEU A 180 -9.93 -17.53 16.95
C LEU A 180 -11.00 -18.51 16.45
N LEU A 181 -11.14 -18.68 15.14
CA LEU A 181 -12.16 -19.56 14.55
C LEU A 181 -11.90 -21.03 14.80
N ALA A 182 -10.65 -21.44 15.03
CA ALA A 182 -10.30 -22.77 15.49
C ALA A 182 -10.84 -23.04 16.91
N GLN A 183 -10.80 -22.04 17.80
CA GLN A 183 -11.27 -22.14 19.18
C GLN A 183 -12.78 -21.86 19.32
N PHE A 184 -13.29 -20.91 18.54
CA PHE A 184 -14.66 -20.41 18.56
C PHE A 184 -15.28 -20.45 17.16
N PRO A 185 -15.56 -21.66 16.62
CA PRO A 185 -15.99 -21.84 15.24
C PRO A 185 -17.37 -21.25 14.93
N ASN A 186 -18.13 -20.79 15.92
CA ASN A 186 -19.45 -20.19 15.71
C ASN A 186 -19.42 -18.65 15.78
N ASP A 187 -18.26 -18.02 15.93
CA ASP A 187 -18.16 -16.56 15.92
C ASP A 187 -18.39 -16.01 14.51
N SER A 188 -19.60 -15.49 14.28
CA SER A 188 -20.02 -14.93 13.00
C SER A 188 -19.27 -13.65 12.63
N LEU A 189 -18.88 -12.84 13.61
CA LEU A 189 -18.19 -11.58 13.35
C LEU A 189 -16.73 -11.82 12.99
N ALA A 190 -16.07 -12.73 13.70
CA ALA A 190 -14.72 -13.14 13.37
C ALA A 190 -14.67 -13.80 11.98
N ARG A 191 -15.63 -14.68 11.67
CA ARG A 191 -15.72 -15.32 10.34
C ARG A 191 -15.90 -14.29 9.22
N ARG A 192 -16.74 -13.29 9.48
CA ARG A 192 -17.00 -12.23 8.51
C ARG A 192 -15.79 -11.30 8.31
N LEU A 193 -15.07 -10.96 9.39
CA LEU A 193 -13.82 -10.20 9.30
C LEU A 193 -12.74 -11.02 8.58
N TRP A 194 -12.61 -12.30 8.91
CA TRP A 194 -11.63 -13.21 8.31
C TRP A 194 -11.79 -13.29 6.80
N ALA A 195 -13.02 -13.45 6.29
CA ALA A 195 -13.28 -13.54 4.86
C ALA A 195 -12.83 -12.26 4.12
N GLU A 196 -13.10 -11.10 4.71
CA GLU A 196 -12.72 -9.81 4.15
C GLU A 196 -11.21 -9.60 4.19
N VAL A 197 -10.60 -9.72 5.36
CA VAL A 197 -9.15 -9.47 5.53
C VAL A 197 -8.31 -10.47 4.75
N ARG A 198 -8.74 -11.74 4.67
CA ARG A 198 -8.11 -12.75 3.79
C ARG A 198 -8.15 -12.32 2.33
N TRP A 199 -9.30 -11.83 1.85
CA TRP A 199 -9.39 -11.34 0.48
C TRP A 199 -8.46 -10.14 0.24
N TRP A 200 -8.39 -9.19 1.18
CA TRP A 200 -7.48 -8.04 1.09
C TRP A 200 -6.01 -8.46 1.07
N ARG A 201 -5.59 -9.38 1.97
CA ARG A 201 -4.25 -9.97 1.99
C ARG A 201 -3.88 -10.58 0.63
N ASP A 202 -4.78 -11.37 0.07
CA ASP A 202 -4.53 -12.15 -1.14
C ASP A 202 -4.63 -11.29 -2.42
N ASN A 203 -5.35 -10.16 -2.38
CA ASN A 203 -5.61 -9.29 -3.54
C ASN A 203 -5.02 -7.88 -3.44
N GLN A 204 -4.22 -7.57 -2.41
CA GLN A 204 -3.65 -6.24 -2.18
C GLN A 204 -2.91 -5.63 -3.39
N GLN A 205 -2.28 -6.46 -4.23
CA GLN A 205 -1.56 -6.03 -5.43
C GLN A 205 -2.47 -5.73 -6.63
N ARG A 206 -3.76 -6.03 -6.52
CA ARG A 206 -4.77 -5.93 -7.59
C ARG A 206 -5.78 -4.83 -7.33
N ILE A 207 -5.66 -4.10 -6.22
CA ILE A 207 -6.57 -3.03 -5.85
C ILE A 207 -6.28 -1.83 -6.76
N PRO A 208 -7.24 -1.39 -7.58
CA PRO A 208 -6.90 -0.49 -8.67
C PRO A 208 -6.38 0.86 -8.19
N TRP A 209 -6.89 1.45 -7.11
CA TRP A 209 -6.44 2.76 -6.62
C TRP A 209 -5.15 2.73 -5.78
N ILE A 210 -4.52 1.57 -5.62
CA ILE A 210 -3.27 1.41 -4.86
C ILE A 210 -2.13 1.11 -5.84
N PRO A 211 -1.12 2.00 -5.94
CA PRO A 211 0.07 1.72 -6.75
C PRO A 211 0.77 0.43 -6.31
N PRO A 212 1.30 -0.39 -7.24
CA PRO A 212 2.00 -1.62 -6.88
C PRO A 212 3.31 -1.31 -6.15
N ALA A 213 3.63 -2.09 -5.13
CA ALA A 213 4.87 -1.93 -4.36
C ALA A 213 6.08 -2.27 -5.26
N ARG A 214 6.90 -1.27 -5.57
CA ARG A 214 8.15 -1.37 -6.35
C ARG A 214 7.97 -1.78 -7.82
N ARG A 215 7.59 -0.84 -8.69
CA ARG A 215 7.95 -0.91 -10.12
C ARG A 215 8.07 0.49 -10.72
N GLU A 216 9.14 0.67 -11.48
CA GLU A 216 9.45 1.84 -12.31
C GLU A 216 8.22 2.68 -12.72
N ASN A 217 8.14 3.89 -12.15
CA ASN A 217 7.36 5.01 -12.65
C ASN A 217 5.85 4.74 -12.88
N GLY A 218 5.23 3.82 -12.13
CA GLY A 218 3.80 3.57 -12.23
C GLY A 218 3.34 3.12 -13.63
N ARG A 219 4.21 2.56 -14.49
CA ARG A 219 3.83 2.16 -15.86
C ARG A 219 2.79 1.04 -15.90
N LEU A 220 2.95 0.02 -15.06
CA LEU A 220 1.97 -1.08 -14.92
C LEU A 220 0.66 -0.57 -14.33
N TYR A 221 0.74 0.38 -13.39
CA TYR A 221 -0.41 1.05 -12.82
C TYR A 221 -1.16 1.89 -13.87
N ARG A 222 -0.45 2.70 -14.67
CA ARG A 222 -1.02 3.45 -15.80
C ARG A 222 -1.64 2.53 -16.85
N ARG A 223 -1.04 1.37 -17.12
CA ARG A 223 -1.61 0.35 -18.01
C ARG A 223 -2.89 -0.24 -17.45
N MET A 224 -2.89 -0.64 -16.18
CA MET A 224 -4.08 -1.13 -15.48
C MET A 224 -5.18 -0.07 -15.45
N MET A 225 -4.84 1.19 -15.20
CA MET A 225 -5.78 2.32 -15.27
C MET A 225 -6.33 2.49 -16.69
N ALA A 226 -5.49 2.45 -17.71
CA ALA A 226 -5.91 2.58 -19.11
C ALA A 226 -6.84 1.42 -19.56
N ASP A 227 -6.61 0.22 -19.03
CA ASP A 227 -7.47 -0.95 -19.28
C ASP A 227 -8.84 -0.83 -18.59
N ILE A 228 -8.94 -0.08 -17.48
CA ILE A 228 -10.18 0.18 -16.74
C ILE A 228 -10.94 1.36 -17.35
N ASP A 229 -10.27 2.50 -17.52
CA ASP A 229 -10.75 3.71 -18.19
C ASP A 229 -9.54 4.48 -18.74
N PRO A 230 -9.42 4.66 -20.06
CA PRO A 230 -8.33 5.42 -20.68
C PRO A 230 -8.13 6.82 -20.10
N ASN A 231 -9.20 7.47 -19.62
CA ASN A 231 -9.14 8.81 -19.04
C ASN A 231 -8.57 8.84 -17.61
N LEU A 232 -8.45 7.68 -16.94
CA LEU A 232 -7.83 7.58 -15.60
C LEU A 232 -6.30 7.46 -15.67
N ALA A 233 -5.75 7.02 -16.80
CA ALA A 233 -4.30 6.84 -16.99
C ALA A 233 -3.56 8.17 -17.19
N ASP A 234 -4.23 9.12 -17.84
CA ASP A 234 -3.77 10.48 -18.13
C ASP A 234 -4.49 11.54 -17.30
N ALA A 235 -5.26 11.13 -16.27
CA ALA A 235 -5.81 12.09 -15.32
C ALA A 235 -4.62 12.85 -14.73
N ASP A 236 -4.50 14.12 -15.15
CA ASP A 236 -3.55 15.12 -14.69
C ASP A 236 -3.26 14.90 -13.21
N PRO A 237 -2.01 15.08 -12.73
CA PRO A 237 -1.79 15.10 -11.31
C PRO A 237 -2.80 16.08 -10.74
N LEU A 238 -3.70 15.58 -9.89
CA LEU A 238 -4.66 16.37 -9.13
C LEU A 238 -3.87 17.19 -8.08
N HIS A 239 -2.83 17.88 -8.53
CA HIS A 239 -2.14 18.97 -7.88
C HIS A 239 -2.90 20.26 -8.14
N ASP A 240 -4.21 20.26 -7.89
CA ASP A 240 -4.77 21.44 -7.26
C ASP A 240 -4.37 21.32 -5.78
N HIS A 241 -3.11 21.62 -5.49
CA HIS A 241 -2.80 22.32 -4.25
C HIS A 241 -3.67 23.57 -4.27
N MET A 242 -4.92 23.47 -3.82
CA MET A 242 -5.75 24.64 -3.61
C MET A 242 -4.99 25.44 -2.55
N PRO A 243 -4.40 26.60 -2.90
CA PRO A 243 -3.69 27.37 -1.90
C PRO A 243 -4.66 27.63 -0.74
N PRO A 244 -4.20 27.59 0.51
CA PRO A 244 -5.06 27.85 1.66
C PRO A 244 -5.81 29.16 1.42
N ASP A 245 -7.13 29.16 1.67
CA ASP A 245 -7.96 30.35 1.50
C ASP A 245 -7.31 31.49 2.29
N PRO A 246 -6.92 32.60 1.63
CA PRO A 246 -6.19 33.69 2.28
C PRO A 246 -7.00 34.34 3.41
N THR A 247 -8.32 34.14 3.45
CA THR A 247 -9.17 34.60 4.56
C THR A 247 -9.06 33.75 5.83
N HIS A 248 -8.46 32.56 5.74
CA HIS A 248 -8.21 31.63 6.86
C HIS A 248 -6.76 31.69 7.38
N LEU A 249 -5.90 32.51 6.75
CA LEU A 249 -4.52 32.70 7.20
C LEU A 249 -4.48 33.68 8.41
N PRO A 250 -3.53 33.49 9.35
CA PRO A 250 -3.29 34.46 10.41
C PRO A 250 -3.07 35.86 9.85
N ALA A 251 -3.56 36.90 10.55
CA ALA A 251 -3.48 38.28 10.07
C ALA A 251 -2.04 38.80 9.87
N ASP A 252 -1.06 38.12 10.47
CA ASP A 252 0.38 38.36 10.39
C ASP A 252 1.10 37.48 9.36
N PHE A 253 0.38 36.57 8.68
CA PHE A 253 0.95 35.75 7.63
C PHE A 253 1.08 36.55 6.33
N ALA A 254 2.29 37.05 6.07
CA ALA A 254 2.65 37.62 4.79
C ALA A 254 3.03 36.49 3.82
N LEU A 255 2.31 36.37 2.70
CA LEU A 255 2.80 35.60 1.55
C LEU A 255 4.14 36.21 1.14
N PRO A 256 5.16 35.40 0.79
CA PRO A 256 6.39 35.94 0.24
C PRO A 256 6.04 36.82 -0.96
N ASP A 257 6.59 38.04 -1.02
CA ASP A 257 6.42 38.89 -2.19
C ASP A 257 6.81 38.09 -3.44
N SER A 258 6.04 38.28 -4.52
CA SER A 258 6.31 37.68 -5.83
C SER A 258 7.81 37.77 -6.12
N LEU A 259 8.39 36.64 -6.53
CA LEU A 259 9.82 36.56 -6.85
C LEU A 259 10.19 37.76 -7.74
N PRO A 260 11.31 38.45 -7.46
CA PRO A 260 11.70 39.63 -8.22
C PRO A 260 11.69 39.30 -9.71
N GLU A 261 11.10 40.15 -10.55
CA GLU A 261 11.03 39.91 -12.01
C GLU A 261 12.42 39.62 -12.58
N THR A 262 13.46 40.23 -12.02
CA THR A 262 14.85 39.99 -12.37
C THR A 262 15.29 38.54 -12.14
N LEU A 263 14.83 37.90 -11.06
CA LEU A 263 15.14 36.50 -10.76
C LEU A 263 14.36 35.56 -11.69
N VAL A 264 13.12 35.91 -12.01
CA VAL A 264 12.30 35.17 -12.99
C VAL A 264 12.94 35.25 -14.38
N GLU A 265 13.42 36.43 -14.78
CA GLU A 265 14.15 36.64 -16.03
C GLU A 265 15.48 35.88 -16.06
N GLU A 266 16.24 35.87 -14.96
CA GLU A 266 17.49 35.09 -14.85
C GLU A 266 17.22 33.58 -14.97
N ILE A 267 16.21 33.06 -14.25
CA ILE A 267 15.82 31.65 -14.32
C ILE A 267 15.33 31.31 -15.73
N THR A 268 14.52 32.17 -16.33
CA THR A 268 13.99 31.97 -17.69
C THR A 268 15.10 32.04 -18.74
N ALA A 269 16.08 32.94 -18.57
CA ALA A 269 17.26 33.02 -19.43
C ALA A 269 18.13 31.75 -19.32
N VAL A 270 18.36 31.25 -18.10
CA VAL A 270 19.06 29.97 -17.88
C VAL A 270 18.30 28.81 -18.53
N LEU A 271 16.98 28.73 -18.33
CA LEU A 271 16.14 27.69 -18.93
C LEU A 271 16.11 27.78 -20.47
N ASN A 272 16.18 28.98 -21.05
CA ASN A 272 16.24 29.19 -22.50
C ASN A 272 17.62 28.93 -23.11
N THR A 273 18.68 28.90 -22.29
CA THR A 273 20.02 28.46 -22.72
C THR A 273 20.19 26.94 -22.66
N LEU A 274 19.27 26.22 -22.00
CA LEU A 274 19.21 24.77 -22.07
C LEU A 274 18.67 24.38 -23.46
N PRO A 275 19.24 23.35 -24.12
CA PRO A 275 18.76 22.92 -25.42
C PRO A 275 17.28 22.52 -25.32
N PRO A 276 16.46 22.82 -26.35
CA PRO A 276 15.07 22.39 -26.36
C PRO A 276 15.02 20.88 -26.23
N THR A 277 14.12 20.40 -25.36
CA THR A 277 13.90 18.97 -25.14
C THR A 277 13.26 18.36 -26.39
N GLU A 278 14.06 18.12 -27.42
CA GLU A 278 13.72 17.14 -28.42
C GLU A 278 13.62 15.78 -27.72
N ALA A 279 12.62 14.99 -28.12
CA ALA A 279 12.35 13.66 -27.60
C ALA A 279 13.68 12.89 -27.39
N PRO A 280 13.85 12.18 -26.26
CA PRO A 280 15.14 11.65 -25.87
C PRO A 280 15.72 10.80 -27.01
N PRO A 281 16.93 11.10 -27.50
CA PRO A 281 17.60 10.26 -28.47
C PRO A 281 17.83 8.89 -27.85
N THR A 282 17.51 7.83 -28.60
CA THR A 282 17.67 6.43 -28.19
C THR A 282 19.11 6.00 -27.91
N ASP A 283 20.11 6.88 -28.06
CA ASP A 283 21.53 6.57 -27.88
C ASP A 283 22.27 7.65 -27.05
N GLY A 284 21.77 7.93 -25.84
CA GLY A 284 22.46 8.74 -24.83
C GLY A 284 23.39 7.91 -23.93
N PRO A 285 24.45 8.50 -23.34
CA PRO A 285 25.61 7.80 -22.74
C PRO A 285 25.31 7.08 -21.41
N VAL A 286 24.04 7.04 -20.98
CA VAL A 286 23.60 6.22 -19.85
C VAL A 286 22.79 5.08 -20.42
N ASN A 287 23.46 3.95 -20.61
CA ASN A 287 22.80 2.69 -20.91
C ASN A 287 22.11 2.19 -19.63
N TRP A 288 20.83 2.55 -19.46
CA TRP A 288 20.01 2.18 -18.31
C TRP A 288 19.82 0.66 -18.12
N HIS A 289 20.20 -0.15 -19.12
CA HIS A 289 20.31 -1.61 -18.98
C HIS A 289 21.33 -2.03 -17.90
N TYR A 290 22.21 -1.11 -17.49
CA TYR A 290 23.17 -1.28 -16.41
C TYR A 290 22.53 -1.39 -15.01
N LEU A 291 21.39 -0.73 -14.78
CA LEU A 291 20.65 -0.86 -13.52
C LEU A 291 19.82 -2.15 -13.47
N ASP A 292 19.43 -2.68 -14.63
CA ASP A 292 18.76 -3.98 -14.74
C ASP A 292 19.68 -5.15 -14.38
N LEU A 293 20.98 -5.04 -14.68
CA LEU A 293 21.99 -6.09 -14.41
C LEU A 293 22.37 -6.21 -12.91
N LEU A 294 22.09 -5.17 -12.10
CA LEU A 294 22.33 -5.20 -10.66
C LEU A 294 21.26 -5.99 -9.88
N GLU A 295 20.06 -6.15 -10.44
CA GLU A 295 19.01 -7.00 -9.87
C GLU A 295 19.15 -8.49 -10.27
N SER A 296 19.87 -8.81 -11.35
CA SER A 296 20.12 -10.19 -11.79
C SER A 296 21.33 -10.86 -11.11
N GLY A 297 22.19 -10.09 -10.43
CA GLY A 297 23.37 -10.61 -9.72
C GLY A 297 24.62 -10.81 -10.58
N ASP A 298 24.56 -10.56 -11.88
CA ASP A 298 25.69 -10.65 -12.81
C ASP A 298 26.24 -9.25 -13.12
N ILE A 299 27.15 -8.77 -12.25
CA ILE A 299 27.96 -7.58 -12.56
C ILE A 299 28.98 -7.99 -13.63
N ASP A 300 28.82 -7.47 -14.85
CA ASP A 300 29.75 -7.68 -15.97
C ASP A 300 31.10 -7.01 -15.70
N THR A 301 32.03 -7.76 -15.11
CA THR A 301 33.37 -7.30 -14.75
C THR A 301 34.24 -7.02 -15.96
N SER A 302 33.88 -7.48 -17.17
CA SER A 302 34.64 -7.21 -18.38
C SER A 302 34.66 -5.73 -18.75
N GLN A 303 33.73 -4.94 -18.19
CA GLN A 303 33.67 -3.49 -18.36
C GLN A 303 34.53 -2.72 -17.34
N PHE A 304 35.11 -3.39 -16.34
CA PHE A 304 36.04 -2.73 -15.42
C PHE A 304 37.41 -2.51 -16.09
N PRO A 305 38.20 -1.50 -15.67
CA PRO A 305 39.58 -1.38 -16.10
C PRO A 305 40.38 -2.66 -15.80
N ALA A 306 41.35 -3.02 -16.66
CA ALA A 306 42.08 -4.29 -16.55
C ALA A 306 42.67 -4.54 -15.15
N TRP A 307 43.17 -3.49 -14.48
CA TRP A 307 43.70 -3.62 -13.11
C TRP A 307 42.64 -4.05 -12.09
N ALA A 308 41.40 -3.56 -12.23
CA ALA A 308 40.28 -3.92 -11.36
C ALA A 308 39.75 -5.32 -11.67
N GLN A 309 39.82 -5.75 -12.93
CA GLN A 309 39.57 -7.14 -13.31
C GLN A 309 40.60 -8.09 -12.67
N TYR A 310 41.89 -7.73 -12.69
CA TYR A 310 42.94 -8.52 -12.02
C TYR A 310 42.71 -8.65 -10.51
N MET A 311 42.28 -7.59 -9.83
CA MET A 311 41.98 -7.66 -8.39
C MET A 311 40.82 -8.62 -8.06
N LEU A 312 39.92 -8.88 -9.01
CA LEU A 312 38.80 -9.80 -8.84
C LEU A 312 39.18 -11.25 -9.14
N LEU A 313 40.25 -11.50 -9.92
CA LEU A 313 40.72 -12.86 -10.26
C LEU A 313 41.37 -13.60 -9.08
N ASP A 314 41.86 -12.87 -8.07
CA ASP A 314 42.57 -13.43 -6.91
C ASP A 314 41.64 -13.67 -5.69
N ILE A 315 40.32 -13.51 -5.83
CA ILE A 315 39.35 -13.64 -4.72
C ILE A 315 38.52 -14.92 -4.87
N ASP A 316 38.86 -15.93 -4.07
CA ASP A 316 38.14 -17.21 -4.05
C ASP A 316 36.79 -17.16 -3.29
N ASN A 317 36.53 -16.10 -2.51
CA ASN A 317 35.34 -15.98 -1.68
C ASN A 317 34.24 -15.14 -2.35
N PRO A 318 33.07 -15.73 -2.71
CA PRO A 318 32.04 -15.06 -3.50
C PRO A 318 31.38 -13.87 -2.78
N ARG A 319 31.39 -13.84 -1.44
CA ARG A 319 30.86 -12.69 -0.69
C ARG A 319 31.82 -11.50 -0.70
N GLN A 320 33.13 -11.77 -0.65
CA GLN A 320 34.15 -10.73 -0.71
C GLN A 320 34.29 -10.19 -2.13
N GLU A 321 34.18 -11.07 -3.12
CA GLU A 321 34.14 -10.72 -4.54
C GLU A 321 32.95 -9.79 -4.82
N MET A 322 31.74 -10.14 -4.36
CA MET A 322 30.54 -9.32 -4.57
C MET A 322 30.61 -7.96 -3.86
N PHE A 323 31.21 -7.92 -2.67
CA PHE A 323 31.46 -6.67 -1.95
C PHE A 323 32.43 -5.77 -2.72
N LEU A 324 33.56 -6.32 -3.19
CA LEU A 324 34.56 -5.55 -3.94
C LEU A 324 34.00 -5.09 -5.30
N LYS A 325 33.19 -5.92 -5.98
CA LYS A 325 32.48 -5.52 -7.21
C LYS A 325 31.59 -4.31 -6.97
N ARG A 326 30.77 -4.32 -5.91
CA ARG A 326 29.90 -3.18 -5.57
C ARG A 326 30.70 -1.93 -5.21
N TYR A 327 31.78 -2.09 -4.45
CA TYR A 327 32.65 -0.98 -4.07
C TYR A 327 33.36 -0.34 -5.27
N LEU A 328 33.94 -1.15 -6.17
CA LEU A 328 34.57 -0.66 -7.40
C LEU A 328 33.56 0.03 -8.32
N LEU A 329 32.36 -0.53 -8.39
CA LEU A 329 31.27 0.00 -9.20
C LEU A 329 30.79 1.36 -8.67
N GLU A 330 30.68 1.51 -7.34
CA GLU A 330 30.39 2.78 -6.68
C GLU A 330 31.53 3.80 -6.86
N TYR A 331 32.79 3.37 -6.67
CA TYR A 331 34.00 4.18 -6.84
C TYR A 331 34.17 4.71 -8.27
N LEU A 332 33.83 3.91 -9.28
CA LEU A 332 33.88 4.30 -10.69
C LEU A 332 32.64 5.10 -11.14
N SER A 333 31.51 4.98 -10.43
CA SER A 333 30.25 5.66 -10.77
C SER A 333 30.08 7.08 -10.22
N ASN A 334 30.84 7.48 -9.19
CA ASN A 334 30.75 8.83 -8.64
C ASN A 334 31.92 9.71 -9.09
N LYS A 335 31.58 10.67 -9.97
CA LYS A 335 32.25 11.95 -10.15
C LYS A 335 32.76 12.50 -8.80
N GLN A 336 34.07 12.67 -8.67
CA GLN A 336 34.69 13.95 -8.32
C GLN A 336 36.21 13.86 -8.54
N ARG A 337 36.70 14.53 -9.59
CA ARG A 337 37.91 15.36 -9.63
C ARG A 337 38.15 15.88 -11.06
N ASP A 338 37.42 16.94 -11.42
CA ASP A 338 38.07 18.04 -12.15
C ASP A 338 38.84 18.84 -11.10
N GLU A 339 40.02 18.35 -10.74
CA GLU A 339 41.10 19.12 -10.12
C GLU A 339 42.41 18.53 -10.65
N GLU A 340 42.80 18.99 -11.84
CA GLU A 340 44.15 19.31 -12.33
C GLU A 340 44.18 19.26 -13.86
N GLU A 341 43.80 20.38 -14.50
CA GLU A 341 44.60 21.12 -15.50
C GLU A 341 43.96 22.48 -15.84
#